data_AF-A0A8J8TJW3-F1
#
_entry.id   AF-A0A8J8TJW3-F1
#
_cell.length_a   1.000
_cell.length_b   1.000
_cell.length_c   1.000
_cell.angle_alpha   90.00
_cell.angle_beta   90.00
_cell.angle_gamma   90.00
#
_symmetry.space_group_name_H-M   'P 1'
#
loop_
_entity.id
_entity.type
_entity.pdbx_description
1 polymer ?
#
loop_
_entity_poly.entity_id
_entity_poly.type
_entity_poly.pdbx_seq_one_letter_code
_entity_poly.pdbx_strand_id
1 'polypeptide(L)' 'EISKELLADSVEYLTVDELIQAIGRKDLCVACFTGNYPLKFKYDISELEKIFGK' A
#
# COMPACT_ATOMS: atom_id res chain seq x y z
N GLU A 1 -8.35 12.36 -10.77
CA GLU A 1 -8.73 12.92 -9.47
C GLU A 1 -7.53 13.61 -8.84
N ILE A 2 -6.49 12.86 -8.47
CA ILE A 2 -5.28 13.42 -7.83
C ILE A 2 -4.56 14.49 -8.66
N SER A 3 -4.34 14.29 -9.97
CA SER A 3 -3.70 15.30 -10.82
C SER A 3 -4.42 16.66 -10.85
N LYS A 4 -5.76 16.64 -10.77
CA LYS A 4 -6.58 17.85 -10.74
C LYS A 4 -6.45 18.58 -9.41
N GLU A 5 -6.47 17.84 -8.30
CA GLU A 5 -6.24 18.40 -6.95
C GLU A 5 -4.84 19.03 -6.82
N LEU A 6 -3.85 18.45 -7.50
CA LEU A 6 -2.49 18.97 -7.55
C LEU A 6 -2.27 20.09 -8.57
N LEU A 7 -3.28 20.44 -9.38
CA LEU A 7 -3.17 21.38 -10.50
C LEU A 7 -2.06 21.02 -11.51
N ALA A 8 -1.83 19.73 -11.74
CA ALA A 8 -0.83 19.20 -12.66
C ALA A 8 -1.45 18.75 -13.99
N ASP A 9 -0.74 18.92 -15.11
CA ASP A 9 -1.18 18.46 -16.43
C ASP A 9 -1.33 16.92 -16.49
N SER A 10 -0.45 16.20 -15.79
CA SER A 10 -0.46 14.75 -15.68
C SER A 10 0.19 14.28 -14.38
N VAL A 11 -0.18 13.08 -13.91
CA VAL A 11 0.48 12.37 -12.81
C VAL A 11 0.69 10.93 -13.25
N GLU A 12 1.87 10.41 -12.97
CA GLU A 12 2.24 9.01 -13.18
C GLU A 12 2.70 8.41 -11.85
N TYR A 13 2.39 7.14 -11.64
CA TYR A 13 2.79 6.40 -10.45
C TYR A 13 3.80 5.33 -10.83
N LEU A 14 4.83 5.18 -10.01
CA LEU A 14 5.68 3.99 -10.04
C LEU A 14 4.82 2.75 -9.78
N THR A 15 4.92 1.73 -10.62
CA THR A 15 4.23 0.47 -10.37
C THR A 15 4.87 -0.29 -9.20
N VAL A 16 4.10 -1.14 -8.53
CA VAL A 16 4.63 -1.97 -7.43
C VAL A 16 5.75 -2.90 -7.94
N ASP A 17 5.64 -3.40 -9.17
CA ASP A 17 6.65 -4.27 -9.76
C ASP A 17 7.95 -3.52 -10.07
N GLU A 18 7.89 -2.31 -10.63
CA GLU A 18 9.07 -1.47 -10.84
C GLU A 18 9.75 -1.11 -9.52
N LEU A 19 8.97 -0.82 -8.47
CA LEU A 19 9.49 -0.59 -7.12
C LEU A 19 10.27 -1.82 -6.60
N ILE A 20 9.69 -3.02 -6.72
CA ILE A 20 10.34 -4.28 -6.29
C ILE A 20 11.64 -4.52 -7.08
N GLN A 21 11.60 -4.30 -8.40
CA GLN A 21 12.77 -4.45 -9.27
C GLN A 21 13.88 -3.46 -8.91
N ALA A 22 13.54 -2.20 -8.66
CA ALA A 22 14.50 -1.14 -8.30
C ALA A 22 15.20 -1.42 -6.96
N ILE A 23 14.49 -1.99 -5.98
CA ILE A 23 15.08 -2.40 -4.69
C ILE A 23 15.98 -3.64 -4.85
N GLY A 24 15.65 -4.53 -5.79
CA GLY A 24 16.43 -5.74 -6.07
C GLY A 24 16.21 -6.87 -5.07
N ARG A 25 15.10 -6.87 -4.32
CA ARG A 25 14.72 -7.95 -3.40
C ARG A 25 13.24 -8.31 -3.52
N LYS A 26 12.91 -9.57 -3.21
CA LYS A 26 11.55 -10.13 -3.37
C LYS A 26 10.78 -10.28 -2.06
N ASP A 27 11.46 -10.16 -0.92
CA ASP A 27 10.91 -10.34 0.44
C ASP A 27 10.42 -9.01 1.05
N LEU A 28 9.75 -8.20 0.23
CA LEU A 28 9.26 -6.88 0.63
C LEU A 28 7.81 -6.96 1.08
N CYS A 29 7.49 -6.33 2.21
CA CYS A 29 6.11 -6.05 2.58
C CYS A 29 5.58 -4.93 1.66
N VAL A 30 4.58 -5.24 0.82
CA VAL A 30 3.91 -4.30 -0.09
C VAL A 30 2.44 -4.08 0.26
N ALA A 31 2.09 -4.29 1.53
CA ALA A 31 0.73 -4.24 2.02
C ALA A 31 0.09 -2.85 1.90
N CYS A 32 0.86 -1.77 2.03
CA CYS A 32 0.35 -0.40 1.85
C CYS A 32 -0.18 -0.13 0.43
N PHE A 33 0.27 -0.92 -0.56
CA PHE A 33 -0.19 -0.81 -1.96
C PHE A 33 -1.24 -1.87 -2.32
N THR A 34 -1.18 -3.05 -1.69
CA THR A 34 -1.99 -4.23 -2.07
C THR A 34 -3.08 -4.60 -1.06
N GLY A 35 -3.03 -4.06 0.16
CA GLY A 35 -3.84 -4.50 1.30
C GLY A 35 -3.42 -5.87 1.89
N ASN A 36 -2.49 -6.59 1.26
CA ASN A 36 -2.10 -7.94 1.68
C ASN A 36 -0.94 -7.89 2.67
N TYR A 37 -1.27 -7.81 3.96
CA TYR A 37 -0.27 -7.82 5.02
C TYR A 37 0.34 -9.23 5.22
N PRO A 38 1.68 -9.37 5.25
CA PRO A 38 2.37 -10.65 5.45
C PRO A 38 2.39 -11.06 6.93
N LEU A 39 1.24 -10.96 7.59
CA LEU A 39 1.08 -11.33 8.99
C LEU A 39 0.82 -12.83 9.10
N LYS A 40 1.24 -13.42 10.22
CA LYS A 40 1.09 -14.86 10.48
C LYS A 40 -0.38 -15.32 10.43
N PHE A 41 -1.31 -14.42 10.76
CA PHE A 41 -2.74 -14.66 10.74
C PHE A 41 -3.43 -13.59 9.90
N LYS A 42 -4.62 -13.90 9.38
CA LYS A 42 -5.49 -12.90 8.78
C LYS A 42 -6.24 -12.20 9.90
N TYR A 43 -6.00 -10.90 10.03
CA TYR A 43 -6.70 -10.06 11.00
C TYR A 43 -7.74 -9.22 10.27
N ASP A 44 -8.95 -9.17 10.82
CA ASP A 44 -9.95 -8.20 10.39
C ASP A 44 -9.61 -6.84 11.02
N ILE A 45 -9.21 -5.88 10.18
CA ILE A 45 -8.88 -4.53 10.62
C ILE A 45 -10.07 -3.91 11.38
N SER A 46 -11.30 -4.16 10.93
CA SER A 46 -12.53 -3.65 11.56
C SER A 46 -12.74 -4.21 12.95
N GLU A 47 -12.31 -5.45 13.22
CA GLU A 47 -12.33 -6.03 14.56
C GLU A 47 -11.24 -5.43 15.45
N LEU A 48 -10.03 -5.26 14.90
CA LEU A 48 -8.93 -4.63 15.62
C LEU A 48 -9.27 -3.18 16.00
N GLU A 49 -9.89 -2.42 15.11
CA GLU A 49 -10.33 -1.05 15.39
C GLU A 49 -11.40 -0.98 16.48
N LYS A 50 -12.29 -1.98 16.62
CA LYS A 50 -13.24 -2.01 17.76
C LYS A 50 -12.55 -2.21 19.10
N ILE A 51 -11.42 -2.93 19.12
CA ILE A 51 -10.69 -3.27 20.34
C ILE A 51 -9.69 -2.16 20.71
N PHE A 52 -9.00 -1.60 19.72
CA PHE A 52 -7.88 -0.69 19.91
C PHE A 52 -8.15 0.76 19.44
N GLY A 53 -9.22 0.98 18.68
CA GLY A 53 -9.67 2.31 18.29
C GLY A 53 -10.17 3.06 19.52
N LYS A 54 -9.70 4.30 19.67
CA LYS A 54 -10.10 5.20 20.76
C LYS A 54 -11.56 5.63 20.65
#